data_AF-B7GKR3-F1
#
_entry.id   AF-B7GKR3-F1
#
_cell.length_a   1.000
_cell.length_b   1.000
_cell.length_c   1.000
_cell.angle_alpha   90.00
_cell.angle_beta   90.00
_cell.angle_gamma   90.00
#
_symmetry.space_group_name_H-M   'P 1'
#
loop_
_entity.id
_entity.type
_entity.pdbx_description
1 polymer ?
#
loop_
_entity_poly.entity_id
_entity_poly.type
_entity_poly.pdbx_seq_one_letter_code
_entity_poly.pdbx_strand_id
1 'polypeptide(L)'
;MAETLLHEANEQLIRIDMGLLPNDVPSRNYAKFRLMHLQRSFGESIPLPFRSTYNSLWSQLYRLEHQGDYKHPYIKQLLIQLKNNDSSSAK
;
A
#
# COMPACT_ATOMS: atom_id res chain seq x y z
N MET A 1 -2.74 17.42 -13.15
CA MET A 1 -3.57 16.41 -12.47
C MET A 1 -2.79 15.14 -12.17
N ALA A 2 -2.25 14.43 -13.17
CA ALA A 2 -1.44 13.24 -12.92
C ALA A 2 -0.20 13.52 -12.04
N GLU A 3 0.54 14.58 -12.40
CA GLU A 3 1.71 15.05 -11.65
C GLU A 3 1.35 15.45 -10.21
N THR A 4 0.20 16.11 -10.02
CA THR A 4 -0.31 16.48 -8.69
C THR A 4 -0.55 15.25 -7.82
N LEU A 5 -1.24 14.24 -8.35
CA LEU A 5 -1.51 13.00 -7.61
C LEU A 5 -0.23 12.22 -7.31
N LEU A 6 0.73 12.18 -8.24
CA LEU A 6 2.04 11.57 -8.03
C LEU A 6 2.84 12.34 -6.96
N HIS A 7 2.80 13.66 -6.99
CA HIS A 7 3.48 14.52 -6.02
C HIS A 7 2.89 14.33 -4.61
N GLU A 8 1.57 14.38 -4.46
CA GLU A 8 0.89 14.13 -3.18
C GLU A 8 1.19 12.74 -2.61
N ALA A 9 1.17 11.71 -3.47
CA ALA A 9 1.53 10.36 -3.05
C ALA A 9 2.99 10.30 -2.59
N ASN A 10 3.91 10.91 -3.34
CA ASN A 10 5.33 10.96 -3.00
C ASN A 10 5.58 11.68 -1.67
N GLU A 11 5.02 12.86 -1.47
CA GLU A 11 5.16 13.61 -0.21
C GLU A 11 4.70 12.78 0.99
N GLN A 12 3.55 12.11 0.87
CA GLN A 12 3.02 11.29 1.95
C GLN A 12 3.97 10.11 2.28
N LEU A 13 4.47 9.40 1.26
CA LEU A 13 5.39 8.27 1.45
C LEU A 13 6.72 8.73 2.07
N ILE A 14 7.27 9.86 1.60
CA ILE A 14 8.50 10.46 2.17
C ILE A 14 8.29 10.81 3.64
N ARG A 15 7.16 11.42 4.00
CA ARG A 15 6.87 11.76 5.41
C ARG A 15 6.80 10.52 6.29
N ILE A 16 6.28 9.40 5.79
CA ILE A 16 6.29 8.12 6.52
C ILE A 16 7.72 7.59 6.64
N ASP A 17 8.49 7.58 5.54
CA ASP A 17 9.87 7.09 5.53
C ASP A 17 10.80 7.88 6.46
N MET A 18 10.60 9.19 6.55
CA MET A 18 11.35 10.07 7.45
C MET A 18 10.90 9.97 8.91
N GLY A 19 9.85 9.19 9.21
CA GLY A 19 9.27 9.09 10.55
C GLY A 19 8.48 10.33 10.99
N LEU A 20 8.15 11.24 10.07
CA LEU A 20 7.29 12.40 10.33
C LEU A 20 5.81 11.99 10.45
N LEU A 21 5.43 10.89 9.81
CA LEU A 21 4.13 10.25 9.95
C LEU A 21 4.29 8.78 10.37
N PRO A 22 3.34 8.23 11.14
CA PRO A 22 3.39 6.82 11.50
C PRO A 22 3.22 5.94 10.25
N ASN A 23 3.94 4.81 10.23
CA ASN A 23 3.73 3.78 9.21
C ASN A 23 2.51 2.91 9.54
N ASP A 24 1.33 3.51 9.50
CA ASP A 24 0.05 2.85 9.76
C ASP A 24 -0.88 2.82 8.54
N VAL A 25 -1.99 2.09 8.66
CA VAL A 25 -2.95 1.93 7.56
C VAL A 25 -3.55 3.27 7.10
N PRO A 26 -4.02 4.17 7.99
CA PRO A 26 -4.52 5.47 7.58
C PRO A 26 -3.50 6.29 6.78
N SER A 27 -2.25 6.36 7.24
CA SER A 27 -1.21 7.17 6.59
C SER A 27 -0.84 6.63 5.21
N ARG A 28 -0.76 5.29 5.07
CA ARG A 28 -0.52 4.62 3.78
C ARG A 28 -1.70 4.72 2.82
N ASN A 29 -2.93 4.66 3.34
CA ASN A 29 -4.15 4.75 2.53
C ASN A 29 -4.26 6.08 1.79
N TYR A 30 -3.72 7.16 2.35
CA TYR A 30 -3.68 8.45 1.67
C TYR A 30 -2.93 8.35 0.33
N ALA A 31 -1.71 7.79 0.32
CA ALA A 31 -0.93 7.60 -0.91
C ALA A 31 -1.60 6.57 -1.84
N LYS A 32 -2.07 5.46 -1.28
CA LYS A 32 -2.78 4.40 -2.02
C LYS A 32 -3.98 4.93 -2.80
N PHE A 33 -4.76 5.82 -2.20
CA PHE A 33 -5.93 6.41 -2.85
C PHE A 33 -5.55 7.22 -4.10
N ARG A 34 -4.47 8.02 -4.05
CA ARG A 34 -4.00 8.80 -5.21
C ARG A 34 -3.52 7.88 -6.32
N LEU A 35 -2.75 6.85 -5.98
CA LEU A 35 -2.25 5.88 -6.94
C LEU A 35 -3.39 5.08 -7.60
N MET A 36 -4.39 4.66 -6.83
CA MET A 36 -5.59 4.01 -7.37
C MET A 36 -6.41 4.96 -8.26
N HIS A 37 -6.50 6.24 -7.89
CA HIS A 37 -7.18 7.23 -8.74
C HIS A 37 -6.44 7.39 -10.07
N LEU A 38 -5.10 7.48 -10.06
CA LEU A 38 -4.29 7.49 -11.28
C LEU A 38 -4.55 6.26 -12.14
N GLN A 39 -4.53 5.07 -11.54
CA GLN A 39 -4.82 3.82 -12.25
C GLN A 39 -6.19 3.86 -12.94
N ARG A 40 -7.24 4.30 -12.23
CA ARG A 40 -8.59 4.43 -12.80
C ARG A 40 -8.66 5.48 -13.91
N SER A 41 -7.96 6.60 -13.76
CA SER A 41 -7.94 7.67 -14.77
C SER A 41 -7.18 7.28 -16.03
N PHE A 42 -6.14 6.45 -15.92
CA PHE A 42 -5.36 5.99 -17.07
C PHE A 42 -5.97 4.77 -17.78
N GLY A 43 -6.82 3.99 -17.10
CA GLY A 43 -7.46 2.81 -17.66
C GLY A 43 -6.51 1.61 -17.73
N GLU A 44 -6.38 1.00 -18.91
CA GLU A 44 -5.62 -0.24 -19.09
C GLU A 44 -4.11 -0.07 -18.97
N SER A 45 -3.57 1.12 -19.27
CA SER A 45 -2.12 1.32 -19.27
C SER A 45 -1.69 2.69 -18.76
N ILE A 46 -0.61 2.71 -17.98
CA ILE A 46 -0.01 3.96 -17.49
C ILE A 46 0.82 4.59 -18.63
N PRO A 47 0.58 5.87 -18.97
CA PRO A 47 1.36 6.58 -19.99
C PRO A 47 2.85 6.56 -19.67
N LEU A 48 3.68 6.44 -20.71
CA LEU A 48 5.15 6.38 -20.59
C LEU A 48 5.76 7.48 -19.70
N PRO A 49 5.33 8.77 -19.80
CA PRO A 49 5.89 9.84 -18.97
C PRO A 49 5.74 9.61 -17.46
N PHE A 50 4.70 8.90 -17.04
CA PHE A 50 4.35 8.74 -15.61
C PHE A 50 4.74 7.36 -15.06
N ARG A 51 5.03 6.40 -15.93
CA ARG A 51 5.19 4.98 -15.57
C ARG A 51 6.29 4.75 -14.55
N SER A 52 7.45 5.39 -14.73
CA SER A 52 8.59 5.22 -13.83
C SER A 52 8.25 5.68 -12.40
N THR A 53 7.73 6.90 -12.27
CA THR A 53 7.33 7.49 -10.98
C THR A 53 6.21 6.69 -10.34
N TYR A 54 5.16 6.36 -11.12
CA TYR A 54 4.03 5.56 -10.65
C TYR A 54 4.48 4.19 -10.07
N ASN A 55 5.32 3.46 -10.79
CA ASN A 55 5.83 2.16 -10.35
C ASN A 55 6.70 2.29 -9.10
N SER A 56 7.52 3.34 -9.03
CA SER A 56 8.38 3.61 -7.88
C SER A 56 7.56 3.87 -6.61
N LEU A 57 6.49 4.66 -6.72
CA LEU A 57 5.60 4.97 -5.59
C LEU A 57 4.83 3.74 -5.10
N TRP A 58 4.34 2.89 -6.01
CA TRP A 58 3.73 1.61 -5.62
C TRP A 58 4.72 0.69 -4.90
N SER A 59 5.96 0.64 -5.38
CA SER A 59 7.02 -0.16 -4.75
C SER A 59 7.37 0.34 -3.35
N GLN A 60 7.45 1.67 -3.17
CA GLN A 60 7.67 2.29 -1.86
C GLN A 60 6.52 2.03 -0.90
N LEU A 61 5.27 2.19 -1.35
CA LEU A 61 4.08 1.88 -0.57
C LEU A 61 4.08 0.42 -0.11
N TYR A 62 4.40 -0.51 -1.00
CA TYR A 62 4.47 -1.94 -0.68
C TYR A 62 5.56 -2.25 0.35
N ARG A 63 6.74 -1.63 0.23
CA ARG A 63 7.80 -1.74 1.24
C ARG A 63 7.31 -1.25 2.60
N LEU A 64 6.66 -0.10 2.66
CA LEU A 64 6.12 0.46 3.90
C LEU A 64 5.05 -0.45 4.52
N GLU A 65 4.16 -1.03 3.71
CA GLU A 65 3.19 -2.02 4.19
C GLU A 65 3.91 -3.20 4.89
N HIS A 66 4.93 -3.78 4.26
CA HIS A 66 5.72 -4.87 4.85
C HIS A 66 6.45 -4.48 6.13
N GLN A 67 7.03 -3.28 6.19
CA GLN A 67 7.73 -2.80 7.38
C GLN A 67 6.79 -2.52 8.55
N GLY A 68 5.52 -2.21 8.28
CA GLY A 68 4.51 -1.90 9.30
C GLY A 68 3.78 -3.13 9.86
N ASP A 69 4.34 -4.34 9.71
CA ASP A 69 3.70 -5.62 10.05
C ASP A 69 2.28 -5.77 9.45
N TYR A 70 2.05 -5.13 8.29
CA TYR A 70 0.73 -5.13 7.67
C TYR A 70 0.38 -6.53 7.17
N LYS A 71 -0.41 -7.25 7.96
CA LYS A 71 -1.16 -8.42 7.51
C LYS A 71 -2.52 -7.93 7.07
N HIS A 72 -2.82 -8.06 5.77
CA HIS A 72 -4.15 -7.77 5.26
C HIS A 72 -5.21 -8.43 6.16
N PRO A 73 -6.31 -7.74 6.53
CA PRO A 73 -7.28 -8.27 7.52
C PRO A 73 -7.77 -9.67 7.18
N TYR A 74 -7.96 -9.95 5.88
CA TYR A 74 -8.30 -11.28 5.37
C TYR A 74 -7.21 -12.32 5.68
N ILE A 75 -5.93 -12.01 5.46
CA ILE A 75 -4.81 -12.91 5.77
C ILE A 75 -4.74 -13.14 7.28
N LYS A 76 -4.97 -12.09 8.10
CA LYS A 76 -5.03 -12.23 9.55
C LYS A 76 -6.15 -13.18 9.98
N GLN A 77 -7.34 -13.06 9.41
CA GLN A 77 -8.46 -13.97 9.67
C GLN A 77 -8.14 -15.41 9.22
N LEU A 78 -7.54 -15.58 8.05
CA LEU A 78 -7.16 -16.90 7.52
C LEU A 78 -6.12 -17.58 8.41
N LEU A 79 -5.11 -16.84 8.88
CA LEU A 79 -4.10 -17.35 9.82
C LEU A 79 -4.71 -17.74 11.16
N ILE A 80 -5.71 -16.98 11.65
CA ILE A 80 -6.45 -17.34 12.87
C ILE A 80 -7.23 -18.64 12.66
N GLN A 81 -7.92 -18.78 11.52
CA GLN A 81 -8.66 -20.00 11.19
C GLN A 81 -7.75 -21.22 11.08
N LEU A 82 -6.61 -21.10 10.39
CA LEU A 82 -5.63 -22.19 10.28
C LEU A 82 -5.09 -22.62 11.65
N LYS A 83 -4.70 -21.65 12.50
CA LYS A 83 -4.20 -21.93 13.84
C LYS A 83 -5.25 -22.63 14.72
N ASN A 84 -6.52 -22.27 14.57
CA ASN A 84 -7.62 -22.89 15.32
C ASN A 84 -7.94 -24.31 14.80
N ASN A 85 -7.80 -24.54 13.49
CA ASN A 85 -7.99 -25.86 12.90
C ASN A 85 -6.89 -26.85 13.32
N ASP A 86 -5.63 -26.42 13.35
CA ASP A 86 -4.51 -27.27 13.81
C ASP A 86 -4.66 -27.69 15.28
N SER A 87 -5.21 -26.81 16.12
CA SER A 87 -5.45 -27.09 17.54
C SER A 87 -6.70 -27.96 17.79
N SER A 88 -7.64 -28.03 16.84
CA SER A 88 -8.76 -28.97 16.87
C SER A 88 -8.44 -30.37 16.35
N SER A 89 -7.37 -30.54 15.55
CA SER A 89 -6.94 -31.84 15.03
C SER A 89 -5.96 -32.60 15.95
N ALA A 90 -5.56 -31.99 17.07
CA ALA A 90 -4.65 -32.57 18.06
C ALA A 90 -5.35 -33.14 19.30
N LYS A 91 -6.66 -33.44 19.22
CA LYS A 91 -7.44 -34.11 20.26
C LYS A 91 -8.00 -35.44 19.75
#